data_AF-A0AAC9IFN4-F1
#
_entry.id   AF-A0AAC9IFN4-F1
#
_cell.length_a   1.000
_cell.length_b   1.000
_cell.length_c   1.000
_cell.angle_alpha   90.00
_cell.angle_beta   90.00
_cell.angle_gamma   90.00
#
_symmetry.space_group_name_H-M   'P 1'
#
loop_
_entity.id
_entity.type
_entity.pdbx_description
1 polymer ?
#
loop_
_entity_poly.entity_id
_entity_poly.type
_entity_poly.pdbx_seq_one_letter_code
_entity_poly.pdbx_strand_id
1 'polypeptide(L)'
;MKNITFFDWTIHLQADLTAITDHHEKKMVILEPSIELNSIIWLDDNNELQIKPTWDCVISIDPTNKSLTIRQTKEVFGDVYE
;
A
#
# COMPACT_ATOMS: atom_id res chain seq x y z
N MET A 1 13.02 0.20 -1.99
CA MET A 1 11.68 -0.29 -1.62
C MET A 1 11.78 -1.17 -0.40
N LYS A 2 10.85 -1.02 0.55
CA LYS A 2 10.64 -1.93 1.68
C LYS A 2 9.72 -3.06 1.22
N ASN A 3 9.99 -4.29 1.65
CA ASN A 3 9.14 -5.44 1.36
C ASN A 3 8.48 -5.89 2.67
N ILE A 4 7.15 -6.02 2.65
CA ILE A 4 6.36 -6.41 3.81
C ILE A 4 5.45 -7.56 3.41
N THR A 5 5.45 -8.61 4.22
CA THR A 5 4.50 -9.71 4.05
C THR A 5 3.18 -9.34 4.73
N PHE A 6 2.09 -9.36 3.98
CA PHE A 6 0.73 -9.19 4.49
C PHE A 6 -0.09 -10.42 4.11
N PHE A 7 -0.18 -11.38 5.04
CA PHE A 7 -0.70 -12.72 4.77
C PHE A 7 0.04 -13.39 3.60
N ASP A 8 -0.66 -13.80 2.55
CA ASP A 8 -0.10 -14.40 1.34
C ASP A 8 0.30 -13.36 0.28
N TRP A 9 0.20 -12.06 0.59
CA TRP A 9 0.60 -10.98 -0.28
C TRP A 9 1.96 -10.39 0.10
N THR A 10 2.72 -9.99 -0.92
CA THR A 10 3.94 -9.20 -0.77
C THR A 10 3.65 -7.74 -1.10
N ILE A 11 3.83 -6.85 -0.13
CA ILE A 11 3.64 -5.42 -0.29
C ILE A 11 5.00 -4.74 -0.44
N HIS A 12 5.24 -4.14 -1.60
CA HIS A 12 6.39 -3.31 -1.89
C HIS A 12 6.05 -1.85 -1.62
N LEU A 13 6.78 -1.22 -0.70
CA LEU A 13 6.56 0.17 -0.33
C LEU A 13 7.75 1.02 -0.71
N GLN A 14 7.49 2.25 -1.14
CA GLN A 14 8.50 3.29 -1.26
C GLN A 14 9.21 3.51 0.09
N ALA A 15 10.45 4.01 0.05
CA ALA A 15 11.35 3.99 1.23
C ALA A 15 10.90 4.89 2.39
N ASP A 16 10.17 5.95 2.11
CA ASP A 16 9.64 6.92 3.06
C ASP A 16 8.25 6.55 3.59
N LEU A 17 7.53 5.64 2.91
CA LEU A 17 6.28 5.10 3.41
C LEU A 17 6.49 4.15 4.59
N THR A 18 5.56 4.17 5.53
CA THR A 18 5.53 3.33 6.73
C THR A 18 4.27 2.50 6.75
N ALA A 19 4.37 1.20 7.05
CA ALA A 19 3.20 0.35 7.24
C ALA A 19 2.99 0.03 8.73
N ILE A 20 1.73 0.05 9.13
CA ILE A 20 1.26 -0.41 10.43
C ILE A 20 0.25 -1.52 10.17
N THR A 21 0.48 -2.71 10.73
CA THR A 21 -0.36 -3.89 10.51
C THR A 21 -1.09 -4.28 11.77
N ASP A 22 -2.40 -4.49 11.65
CA ASP A 22 -3.23 -5.16 12.62
C ASP A 22 -3.64 -6.54 12.05
N HIS A 23 -3.03 -7.59 12.58
CA HIS A 23 -3.31 -8.96 12.15
C HIS A 23 -4.67 -9.49 12.63
N HIS A 24 -5.20 -8.96 13.74
CA HIS A 24 -6.51 -9.37 14.26
C HIS A 24 -7.61 -8.87 13.32
N GLU A 25 -7.53 -7.60 12.96
CA GLU A 25 -8.46 -6.94 12.05
C GLU A 25 -8.19 -7.23 10.57
N LYS A 26 -7.12 -7.97 10.26
CA LYS A 26 -6.60 -8.22 8.90
C LYS A 26 -6.46 -6.93 8.09
N LYS A 27 -5.92 -5.87 8.71
CA LYS A 27 -5.78 -4.53 8.13
C LYS A 27 -4.33 -4.07 8.16
N MET A 28 -3.94 -3.30 7.15
CA MET A 28 -2.69 -2.58 7.08
C MET A 28 -2.97 -1.14 6.68
N VAL A 29 -2.38 -0.20 7.41
CA VAL A 29 -2.40 1.22 7.09
C VAL A 29 -1.02 1.63 6.60
N ILE A 30 -0.97 2.38 5.50
CA ILE A 30 0.24 2.95 4.93
C ILE A 30 0.22 4.45 5.18
N LEU A 31 1.28 4.95 5.81
CA LEU A 31 1.45 6.33 6.21
C LEU A 31 2.67 6.95 5.52
N GLU A 32 2.58 8.25 5.28
CA GLU A 32 3.71 9.10 4.91
C GLU A 32 4.46 9.61 6.16
N PRO A 33 5.67 10.19 6.02
CA PRO A 33 6.43 10.72 7.15
C PRO A 33 5.69 11.77 8.00
N SER A 34 4.70 12.47 7.42
CA SER A 34 3.84 13.46 8.09
C SER A 34 2.68 12.85 8.90
N ILE A 35 2.62 11.51 9.04
CA ILE A 35 1.45 10.78 9.58
C ILE A 35 0.20 11.01 8.71
N GLU A 36 0.41 11.32 7.44
CA GLU A 36 -0.66 11.39 6.46
C GLU A 36 -1.01 9.98 5.96
N LEU A 37 -2.30 9.70 5.84
CA LEU A 37 -2.77 8.43 5.33
C LEU A 37 -2.47 8.36 3.83
N ASN A 38 -1.68 7.38 3.39
CA ASN A 38 -1.43 7.14 1.99
C ASN A 38 -2.37 6.06 1.42
N SER A 39 -2.59 4.97 2.15
CA SER A 39 -3.49 3.88 1.72
C SER A 39 -3.93 2.98 2.89
N ILE A 40 -5.05 2.27 2.73
CA ILE A 40 -5.48 1.19 3.61
C ILE A 40 -5.61 -0.09 2.77
N ILE A 41 -5.07 -1.19 3.26
CA ILE A 41 -5.17 -2.53 2.68
C ILE A 41 -5.84 -3.44 3.71
N TRP A 42 -6.75 -4.32 3.29
CA TRP A 42 -7.33 -5.33 4.17
C TRP A 42 -7.73 -6.59 3.42
N LEU A 43 -7.94 -7.68 4.15
CA LEU A 43 -8.63 -8.87 3.62
C LEU A 43 -10.08 -8.82 4.07
N ASP A 44 -11.02 -8.99 3.15
CA ASP A 44 -12.44 -9.11 3.49
C ASP A 44 -12.83 -10.53 3.95
N ASP A 45 -14.13 -10.74 4.16
CA ASP A 45 -14.69 -12.02 4.61
C ASP A 45 -14.48 -13.17 3.60
N ASN A 46 -14.23 -12.85 2.34
CA ASN A 46 -13.92 -13.82 1.28
C ASN A 46 -12.40 -14.06 1.12
N ASN A 47 -11.57 -13.44 1.97
CA ASN A 47 -10.12 -13.36 1.84
C ASN A 47 -9.66 -12.70 0.52
N GLU A 48 -10.45 -11.77 -0.01
CA GLU A 48 -10.04 -10.96 -1.14
C GLU A 48 -9.28 -9.73 -0.63
N LEU A 49 -8.19 -9.36 -1.34
CA LEU A 49 -7.43 -8.18 -1.00
C LEU A 49 -8.19 -6.93 -1.44
N GLN A 50 -8.54 -6.12 -0.46
CA GLN A 50 -9.20 -4.84 -0.64
C GLN A 50 -8.21 -3.71 -0.43
N ILE A 51 -8.34 -2.64 -1.22
CA ILE A 51 -7.44 -1.50 -1.18
C ILE A 51 -8.26 -0.21 -1.27
N LYS A 52 -8.02 0.71 -0.33
CA LYS A 52 -8.54 2.07 -0.34
C LYS A 52 -7.35 3.03 -0.47
N PRO A 53 -7.05 3.53 -1.67
CA PRO A 53 -6.02 4.55 -1.88
C PRO A 53 -6.46 5.92 -1.37
N THR A 54 -5.46 6.78 -1.15
CA THR A 54 -5.66 8.24 -1.23
C THR A 54 -5.31 8.75 -2.62
N TRP A 55 -5.63 10.02 -2.90
CA TRP A 55 -5.39 10.64 -4.20
C TRP A 55 -3.91 10.69 -4.59
N ASP A 56 -3.01 10.63 -3.60
CA ASP A 56 -1.57 10.85 -3.77
C ASP A 56 -0.74 9.56 -3.80
N CYS A 57 -1.33 8.48 -4.32
CA CYS A 57 -0.62 7.21 -4.47
C CYS A 57 -0.89 6.49 -5.79
N VAL A 58 0.12 5.76 -6.26
CA VAL A 58 0.04 4.83 -7.38
C VAL A 58 0.14 3.42 -6.85
N ILE A 59 -0.86 2.61 -7.19
CA ILE A 59 -0.92 1.20 -6.85
C ILE A 59 -0.67 0.37 -8.11
N SER A 60 0.30 -0.55 -8.03
CA SER A 60 0.51 -1.57 -9.05
C SER A 60 0.20 -2.94 -8.46
N ILE A 61 -0.61 -3.75 -9.16
CA ILE A 61 -1.09 -5.05 -8.68
C ILE A 61 -0.60 -6.14 -9.63
N ASP A 62 0.08 -7.14 -9.08
CA ASP A 62 0.38 -8.41 -9.77
C ASP A 62 -0.34 -9.55 -9.03
N PRO A 63 -1.52 -9.96 -9.52
CA PRO A 63 -2.30 -11.01 -8.87
C PRO A 63 -1.68 -12.41 -9.06
N THR A 64 -0.82 -12.60 -10.07
CA THR A 64 -0.18 -13.91 -10.32
C THR A 64 0.82 -14.22 -9.22
N ASN A 65 1.62 -13.22 -8.85
CA ASN A 65 2.62 -13.32 -7.79
C ASN A 65 2.10 -12.86 -6.42
N LYS A 66 0.82 -12.47 -6.33
CA LYS A 66 0.21 -11.88 -5.13
C LYS A 66 1.07 -10.75 -4.56
N SER A 67 1.46 -9.82 -5.42
CA SER A 67 2.25 -8.66 -5.01
C SER A 67 1.55 -7.35 -5.33
N LEU A 68 1.80 -6.37 -4.46
CA LEU A 68 1.27 -5.04 -4.58
C LEU A 68 2.40 -4.04 -4.35
N THR A 69 2.49 -3.01 -5.17
CA THR A 69 3.46 -1.93 -5.01
C THR A 69 2.74 -0.62 -4.76
N ILE A 70 3.12 0.10 -3.70
CA ILE A 70 2.63 1.44 -3.38
C ILE A 70 3.79 2.43 -3.49
N ARG A 71 3.55 3.45 -4.31
CA ARG A 71 4.45 4.58 -4.56
C ARG A 71 3.68 5.88 -4.46
N GLN A 72 4.37 6.96 -4.13
CA GLN A 72 3.80 8.30 -4.22
C GLN A 72 3.63 8.71 -5.68
N THR A 73 2.57 9.46 -5.96
CA THR A 73 2.29 10.01 -7.30
C THR A 73 3.49 10.82 -7.83
N LYS A 74 4.10 11.65 -6.98
CA LYS A 74 5.27 12.48 -7.33
C LYS A 74 6.48 11.67 -7.79
N GLU A 75 6.75 10.52 -7.19
CA GLU A 75 7.87 9.66 -7.62
C GLU A 75 7.61 9.04 -9.01
N VAL A 76 6.35 8.71 -9.31
CA VAL A 76 5.99 8.04 -10.58
C VAL A 76 5.86 9.04 -11.73
N PHE A 77 5.29 10.22 -11.48
CA PHE A 77 4.94 11.19 -12.52
C PHE A 77 5.73 12.51 -12.47
N GLY A 78 6.55 12.75 -11.44
CA GLY A 78 7.21 14.04 -11.20
C GLY A 78 6.24 15.14 -10.80
N ASP A 79 6.67 16.41 -10.93
CA ASP A 79 5.87 17.61 -10.59
C ASP A 79 4.80 17.95 -11.65
N VAL A 80 4.45 17.01 -12.53
CA VAL A 80 3.58 17.26 -13.71
C VAL A 80 2.09 17.37 -13.33
N TYR A 81 1.72 17.01 -12.09
CA TYR A 81 0.34 16.92 -11.63
C TYR A 81 0.07 17.60 -10.27
N GLU A 82 0.91 18.55 -9.83
CA GLU A 82 0.59 19.46 -8.71
C GLU A 82 -0.22 20.68 -9.20
#